data_AF-V6U601-F1
#
_entry.id   AF-V6U601-F1
#
_cell.length_a   1.000
_cell.length_b   1.000
_cell.length_c   1.000
_cell.angle_alpha   90.00
_cell.angle_beta   90.00
_cell.angle_gamma   90.00
#
_symmetry.space_group_name_H-M   'P 1'
#
loop_
_entity.id
_entity.type
_entity.pdbx_description
1 polymer ?
#
loop_
_entity_poly.entity_id
_entity_poly.type
_entity_poly.pdbx_seq_one_letter_code
_entity_poly.pdbx_strand_id
1 'polypeptide(L)'
;MAVGSHPAIGYGTITQLMPGMQTMSIPPQCRCSLVVKPLKMIRGNACDEVMFFYIGDRCPVEKGKTYLFGGTESDGVLVFKAAEPVASEDEARKLAEKLLAVPYGWDSATKSPFTKKWAGPTTGATSVCATSGRPAYAVPAGLEMTVDQIIPPDASDYGNPYGNGEFKITITNKTSAGVMVPVVKVGSKYDFEQSLVITIADMDEGTSTRCIFPEDVPAGAEMTLIPAGGSISGTVNTLKLKGVNWPSGGNRVYFNFGIGGLVAQNFFYYYSSIHDAMRPK
;
A
#
# COMPACT_ATOMS: atom_id res chain seq x y z
N MET A 1 -4.46 14.72 -3.34
CA MET A 1 -3.67 13.62 -3.96
C MET A 1 -4.47 12.96 -5.06
N ALA A 2 -3.82 12.43 -6.09
CA ALA A 2 -4.49 11.66 -7.13
C ALA A 2 -4.96 10.31 -6.58
N VAL A 3 -6.16 9.86 -6.98
CA VAL A 3 -6.78 8.61 -6.47
C VAL A 3 -5.84 7.40 -6.59
N GLY A 4 -5.11 7.27 -7.71
CA GLY A 4 -4.20 6.16 -7.98
C GLY A 4 -3.04 5.95 -7.00
N SER A 5 -2.69 6.98 -6.23
CA SER A 5 -1.59 6.93 -5.25
C SER A 5 -1.97 6.29 -3.92
N HIS A 6 -3.27 6.07 -3.71
CA HIS A 6 -3.78 5.59 -2.43
C HIS A 6 -3.64 4.06 -2.26
N PRO A 7 -3.40 3.59 -1.02
CA PRO A 7 -3.33 2.16 -0.71
C PRO A 7 -4.70 1.46 -0.83
N ALA A 8 -5.80 2.18 -0.64
CA ALA A 8 -7.14 1.67 -0.93
C ALA A 8 -7.78 2.46 -2.07
N ILE A 9 -8.32 1.75 -3.07
CA ILE A 9 -9.05 2.34 -4.19
C ILE A 9 -10.32 1.53 -4.43
N GLY A 10 -11.44 2.22 -4.53
CA GLY A 10 -12.72 1.60 -4.85
C GLY A 10 -13.62 2.58 -5.58
N TYR A 11 -14.73 2.08 -6.12
CA TYR A 11 -15.71 2.93 -6.77
C TYR A 11 -17.14 2.50 -6.42
N GLY A 12 -18.06 3.45 -6.58
CA GLY A 12 -19.49 3.22 -6.32
C GLY A 12 -20.29 4.50 -6.18
N THR A 13 -21.59 4.33 -5.93
CA THR A 13 -22.55 5.44 -5.76
C THR A 13 -22.80 5.72 -4.29
N ILE A 14 -22.70 6.98 -3.87
CA ILE A 14 -23.03 7.40 -2.51
C ILE A 14 -24.55 7.38 -2.35
N THR A 15 -25.07 6.42 -1.59
CA THR A 15 -26.51 6.29 -1.31
C THR A 15 -26.93 7.02 -0.03
N GLN A 16 -26.01 7.19 0.91
CA GLN A 16 -26.20 8.01 2.12
C GLN A 16 -24.93 8.80 2.42
N LEU A 17 -25.12 10.03 2.89
CA LEU A 17 -24.07 10.96 3.29
C LEU A 17 -24.48 11.56 4.63
N MET A 18 -23.74 11.25 5.69
CA MET A 18 -24.01 11.72 7.04
C MET A 18 -22.84 12.61 7.49
N PRO A 19 -23.08 13.91 7.74
CA PRO A 19 -22.04 14.79 8.30
C PRO A 19 -21.54 14.22 9.63
N GLY A 20 -20.22 14.15 9.79
CA GLY A 20 -19.57 13.72 11.01
C GLY A 20 -18.99 14.90 11.79
N MET A 21 -18.31 14.58 12.89
CA MET A 21 -17.66 15.59 13.74
C MET A 21 -16.65 16.43 12.97
N GLN A 22 -16.64 17.74 13.25
CA GLN A 22 -15.61 18.68 12.85
C GLN A 22 -14.66 18.90 14.02
N THR A 23 -13.37 18.87 13.77
CA THR A 23 -12.36 19.22 14.78
C THR A 23 -12.22 20.75 14.87
N MET A 24 -11.87 21.26 16.05
CA MET A 24 -11.60 22.69 16.26
C MET A 24 -10.18 23.06 15.78
N SER A 25 -9.90 22.83 14.51
CA SER A 25 -8.67 23.27 13.83
C SER A 25 -8.98 24.37 12.81
N ILE A 26 -7.97 25.14 12.39
CA ILE A 26 -8.09 26.14 11.32
C ILE A 26 -7.08 25.79 10.21
N PRO A 27 -7.51 25.34 9.02
CA PRO A 27 -8.89 25.02 8.63
C PRO A 27 -9.46 23.80 9.38
N PRO A 28 -10.79 23.66 9.48
CA PRO A 28 -11.40 22.53 10.19
C PRO A 28 -11.10 21.23 9.45
N GLN A 29 -10.67 20.21 10.19
CA GLN A 29 -10.63 18.84 9.69
C GLN A 29 -11.97 18.18 9.97
N CYS A 30 -12.60 17.71 8.92
CA CYS A 30 -13.97 17.24 8.92
C CYS A 30 -14.04 15.80 8.40
N ARG A 31 -15.10 15.10 8.80
CA ARG A 31 -15.43 13.78 8.29
C ARG A 31 -16.90 13.67 7.95
N CYS A 32 -17.23 12.79 7.02
CA CYS A 32 -18.61 12.34 6.81
C CYS A 32 -18.63 10.82 6.63
N SER A 33 -19.61 10.17 7.22
CA SER A 33 -19.86 8.75 7.01
C SER A 33 -20.62 8.57 5.70
N LEU A 34 -20.19 7.57 4.93
CA LEU A 34 -20.73 7.27 3.62
C LEU A 34 -21.38 5.88 3.62
N VAL A 35 -22.46 5.72 2.87
CA VAL A 35 -22.91 4.40 2.42
C VAL A 35 -22.76 4.34 0.90
N VAL A 36 -21.79 3.56 0.43
CA VAL A 36 -21.48 3.41 -1.00
C VAL A 36 -22.02 2.08 -1.52
N LYS A 37 -22.85 2.11 -2.57
CA LYS A 37 -23.47 0.90 -3.16
C LYS A 37 -23.52 0.94 -4.70
N PRO A 38 -23.08 -0.13 -5.39
CA PRO A 38 -22.16 -1.14 -4.87
C PRO A 38 -20.81 -0.47 -4.57
N LEU A 39 -20.14 -0.85 -3.48
CA LEU A 39 -18.73 -0.51 -3.27
C LEU A 39 -17.87 -1.64 -3.84
N LYS A 40 -17.16 -1.33 -4.93
CA LYS A 40 -16.25 -2.28 -5.56
C LYS A 40 -14.81 -1.85 -5.31
N MET A 41 -14.11 -2.60 -4.48
CA MET A 41 -12.70 -2.39 -4.22
C MET A 41 -11.87 -2.97 -5.35
N ILE A 42 -10.88 -2.22 -5.81
CA ILE A 42 -9.88 -2.66 -6.80
C ILE A 42 -8.50 -2.81 -6.19
N ARG A 43 -8.25 -2.13 -5.06
CA ARG A 43 -7.01 -2.20 -4.28
C ARG A 43 -7.36 -2.00 -2.80
N GLY A 44 -6.74 -2.79 -1.93
CA GLY A 44 -7.07 -2.81 -0.50
C GLY A 44 -8.36 -3.56 -0.22
N ASN A 45 -8.72 -3.64 1.07
CA ASN A 45 -9.87 -4.41 1.53
C ASN A 45 -11.15 -3.56 1.55
N ALA A 46 -12.29 -4.22 1.41
CA ALA A 46 -13.58 -3.61 1.75
C ALA A 46 -13.75 -3.59 3.27
N CYS A 47 -14.39 -2.55 3.79
CA CYS A 47 -14.76 -2.42 5.19
C CYS A 47 -16.26 -2.15 5.29
N ASP A 48 -16.87 -2.55 6.39
CA ASP A 48 -18.29 -2.30 6.66
C ASP A 48 -18.55 -0.81 6.90
N GLU A 49 -17.61 -0.14 7.57
CA GLU A 49 -17.66 1.30 7.80
C GLU A 49 -16.80 2.05 6.76
N VAL A 50 -17.42 3.04 6.13
CA VAL A 50 -16.79 3.86 5.10
C VAL A 50 -16.98 5.33 5.46
N MET A 51 -15.89 6.07 5.41
CA MET A 51 -15.86 7.50 5.73
C MET A 51 -15.10 8.28 4.65
N PHE A 52 -15.40 9.57 4.56
CA PHE A 52 -14.62 10.52 3.79
C PHE A 52 -14.04 11.58 4.71
N PHE A 53 -12.72 11.70 4.72
CA PHE A 53 -11.99 12.75 5.41
C PHE A 53 -11.71 13.91 4.46
N TYR A 54 -11.96 15.13 4.91
CA TYR A 54 -11.70 16.34 4.15
C TYR A 54 -11.29 17.49 5.05
N ILE A 55 -10.55 18.45 4.49
CA ILE A 55 -10.15 19.68 5.17
C ILE A 55 -10.95 20.83 4.55
N GLY A 56 -11.61 21.62 5.38
CA GLY A 56 -12.43 22.77 4.98
C GLY A 56 -13.91 22.61 5.32
N ASP A 57 -14.70 23.61 4.91
CA ASP A 57 -16.04 23.83 5.45
C ASP A 57 -17.14 22.99 4.77
N ARG A 58 -16.85 22.41 3.59
CA ARG A 58 -17.84 21.68 2.80
C ARG A 58 -17.32 20.31 2.38
N CYS A 59 -18.15 19.30 2.62
CA CYS A 59 -17.89 17.95 2.13
C CYS A 59 -17.78 17.95 0.59
N PRO A 60 -16.68 17.40 0.02
CA PRO A 60 -16.43 17.44 -1.43
C PRO A 60 -17.18 16.35 -2.21
N VAL A 61 -18.00 15.55 -1.54
CA VAL A 61 -18.79 14.48 -2.16
C VAL A 61 -20.28 14.69 -1.90
N GLU A 62 -21.09 14.12 -2.78
CA GLU A 62 -22.55 14.31 -2.81
C GLU A 62 -23.29 12.98 -2.92
N LYS A 63 -24.42 12.88 -2.21
CA LYS A 63 -25.36 11.76 -2.34
C LYS A 63 -25.92 11.69 -3.77
N GLY A 64 -26.05 10.47 -4.28
CA GLY A 64 -26.58 10.16 -5.61
C GLY A 64 -25.54 10.18 -6.73
N LYS A 65 -24.31 10.63 -6.45
CA LYS A 65 -23.22 10.63 -7.44
C LYS A 65 -22.34 9.40 -7.29
N THR A 66 -21.78 8.98 -8.43
CA THR A 66 -20.78 7.91 -8.53
C THR A 66 -19.39 8.51 -8.48
N TYR A 67 -18.50 7.86 -7.74
CA TYR A 67 -17.11 8.29 -7.63
C TYR A 67 -16.16 7.11 -7.77
N LEU A 68 -14.96 7.44 -8.23
CA LEU A 68 -13.75 6.68 -7.97
C LEU A 68 -13.06 7.28 -6.74
N PHE A 69 -12.86 6.47 -5.71
CA PHE A 69 -12.34 6.89 -4.41
C PHE A 69 -10.91 6.41 -4.19
N GLY A 70 -10.11 7.24 -3.53
CA GLY A 70 -8.78 6.89 -3.02
C GLY A 70 -8.70 7.15 -1.52
N GLY A 71 -8.18 6.18 -0.76
CA GLY A 71 -8.15 6.24 0.70
C GLY A 71 -7.16 5.27 1.33
N THR A 72 -7.40 4.99 2.61
CA THR A 72 -6.67 3.99 3.38
C THR A 72 -7.65 3.22 4.25
N GLU A 73 -7.36 1.95 4.50
CA GLU A 73 -7.91 1.26 5.66
C GLU A 73 -7.21 1.78 6.92
N SER A 74 -7.96 1.98 8.00
CA SER A 74 -7.44 2.30 9.34
C SER A 74 -8.39 1.71 10.38
N ASP A 75 -7.89 0.82 11.24
CA ASP A 75 -8.64 0.23 12.36
C ASP A 75 -10.02 -0.36 11.95
N GLY A 76 -10.07 -1.06 10.81
CA GLY A 76 -11.31 -1.67 10.29
C GLY A 76 -12.27 -0.70 9.60
N VAL A 77 -11.88 0.57 9.44
CA VAL A 77 -12.65 1.61 8.75
C VAL A 77 -11.95 1.99 7.45
N LEU A 78 -12.71 2.09 6.36
CA LEU A 78 -12.20 2.60 5.09
C LEU A 78 -12.35 4.13 5.05
N VAL A 79 -11.23 4.84 5.11
CA VAL A 79 -11.18 6.31 5.12
C VAL A 79 -10.70 6.83 3.77
N PHE A 80 -11.65 7.29 2.95
CA PHE A 80 -11.36 7.98 1.70
C PHE A 80 -10.89 9.41 1.95
N LYS A 81 -9.90 9.84 1.16
CA LYS A 81 -9.29 11.18 1.19
C LYS A 81 -9.30 11.87 -0.18
N ALA A 82 -9.61 11.11 -1.23
CA ALA A 82 -9.75 11.59 -2.59
C ALA A 82 -11.00 10.98 -3.23
N ALA A 83 -11.71 11.76 -4.02
CA ALA A 83 -12.85 11.31 -4.82
C ALA A 83 -12.83 12.03 -6.16
N GLU A 84 -13.02 11.27 -7.23
CA GLU A 84 -13.19 11.77 -8.59
C GLU A 84 -14.60 11.41 -9.06
N PRO A 85 -15.48 12.40 -9.30
CA PRO A 85 -16.83 12.13 -9.79
C PRO A 85 -16.77 11.57 -11.20
N VAL A 86 -17.59 10.56 -11.48
CA VAL A 86 -17.71 9.93 -12.81
C VAL A 86 -19.17 9.88 -13.23
N ALA A 87 -19.43 9.82 -14.53
CA ALA A 87 -20.79 9.82 -15.05
C ALA A 87 -21.53 8.49 -14.81
N SER A 88 -20.79 7.38 -14.69
CA SER A 88 -21.37 6.05 -14.53
C SER A 88 -20.43 5.07 -13.82
N GLU A 89 -20.98 3.95 -13.36
CA GLU A 89 -20.20 2.84 -12.82
C GLU A 89 -19.23 2.23 -13.84
N ASP A 90 -19.62 2.17 -15.12
CA ASP A 90 -18.76 1.64 -16.19
C ASP A 90 -17.54 2.53 -16.45
N GLU A 91 -17.72 3.85 -16.37
CA GLU A 91 -16.62 4.81 -16.44
C GLU A 91 -15.68 4.66 -15.24
N ALA A 92 -16.22 4.56 -14.03
CA ALA A 92 -15.45 4.28 -12.82
C ALA A 92 -14.61 3.00 -12.97
N ARG A 93 -15.21 1.91 -13.48
CA ARG A 93 -14.54 0.63 -13.74
C ARG A 93 -13.39 0.80 -14.74
N LYS A 94 -13.60 1.50 -15.86
CA LYS A 94 -12.56 1.74 -16.87
C LYS A 94 -11.39 2.58 -16.33
N LEU A 95 -11.68 3.60 -15.52
CA LEU A 95 -10.64 4.39 -14.85
C LEU A 95 -9.89 3.55 -13.82
N ALA A 96 -10.61 2.76 -13.02
CA ALA A 96 -10.04 1.82 -12.06
C ALA A 96 -9.07 0.81 -12.73
N GLU A 97 -9.46 0.23 -13.86
CA GLU A 97 -8.60 -0.69 -14.64
C GLU A 97 -7.30 -0.01 -15.12
N LYS A 98 -7.38 1.26 -15.54
CA LYS A 98 -6.18 2.05 -15.90
C LYS A 98 -5.27 2.29 -14.70
N LEU A 99 -5.84 2.55 -13.51
CA LEU A 99 -5.06 2.72 -12.29
C LEU A 99 -4.38 1.41 -11.85
N LEU A 100 -5.04 0.27 -12.03
CA LEU A 100 -4.45 -1.04 -11.74
C LEU A 100 -3.32 -1.43 -12.69
N ALA A 101 -3.29 -0.88 -13.90
CA ALA A 101 -2.19 -1.07 -14.82
C ALA A 101 -0.87 -0.45 -14.31
N VAL A 102 -0.93 0.47 -13.35
CA VAL A 102 0.24 1.04 -12.68
C VAL A 102 0.47 0.33 -11.34
N PRO A 103 1.61 -0.37 -11.17
CA PRO A 103 1.97 -0.97 -9.89
C PRO A 103 1.98 0.07 -8.77
N TYR A 104 1.59 -0.33 -7.56
CA TYR A 104 1.59 0.53 -6.39
C TYR A 104 2.97 1.14 -6.15
N GLY A 105 2.99 2.45 -5.91
CA GLY A 105 4.21 3.21 -5.67
C GLY A 105 5.09 3.44 -6.91
N TRP A 106 4.68 2.99 -8.11
CA TRP A 106 5.34 3.41 -9.35
C TRP A 106 4.81 4.79 -9.80
N ASP A 107 5.62 5.56 -10.50
CA ASP A 107 5.20 6.84 -11.08
C ASP A 107 4.29 6.63 -12.30
N SER A 108 4.53 5.56 -13.05
CA SER A 108 3.74 5.12 -14.21
C SER A 108 4.02 3.64 -14.50
N ALA A 109 3.28 3.03 -15.44
CA ALA A 109 3.51 1.66 -15.89
C ALA A 109 4.93 1.40 -16.43
N THR A 110 5.67 2.46 -16.79
CA THR A 110 7.04 2.39 -17.33
C THR A 110 8.09 3.05 -16.43
N LYS A 111 7.71 3.52 -15.24
CA LYS A 111 8.62 4.25 -14.34
C LYS A 111 8.46 3.77 -12.90
N SER A 112 9.28 2.79 -12.53
CA SER A 112 9.37 2.25 -11.17
C SER A 112 10.32 3.10 -10.30
N PRO A 113 10.25 2.99 -8.96
CA PRO A 113 11.22 3.65 -8.07
C PRO A 113 12.61 2.98 -8.06
N PHE A 114 12.73 1.77 -8.62
CA PHE A 114 13.98 1.02 -8.65
C PHE A 114 14.89 1.52 -9.78
N THR A 115 16.15 1.76 -9.44
CA THR A 115 17.16 2.32 -10.36
C THR A 115 18.16 1.28 -10.86
N LYS A 116 18.36 0.18 -10.12
CA LYS A 116 19.30 -0.88 -10.52
C LYS A 116 18.74 -1.67 -11.69
N LYS A 117 19.61 -2.02 -12.63
CA LYS A 117 19.25 -2.78 -13.84
C LYS A 117 18.79 -4.18 -13.46
N TRP A 118 17.62 -4.56 -13.98
CA TRP A 118 17.08 -5.91 -13.93
C TRP A 118 17.69 -6.74 -15.06
N ALA A 119 18.30 -7.87 -14.71
CA ALA A 119 18.91 -8.79 -15.65
C ALA A 119 18.09 -10.07 -15.87
N GLY A 120 17.01 -10.26 -15.10
CA GLY A 120 16.14 -11.42 -15.18
C GLY A 120 15.16 -11.36 -16.34
N PRO A 121 14.40 -12.44 -16.57
CA PRO A 121 13.36 -12.46 -17.59
C PRO A 121 12.23 -11.46 -17.29
N THR A 122 11.55 -11.00 -18.34
CA THR A 122 10.37 -10.12 -18.26
C THR A 122 9.15 -10.72 -18.95
N THR A 123 9.22 -12.00 -19.34
CA THR A 123 8.13 -12.69 -20.04
C THR A 123 6.86 -12.66 -19.20
N GLY A 124 5.73 -12.27 -19.82
CA GLY A 124 4.43 -12.18 -19.17
C GLY A 124 4.23 -10.95 -18.28
N ALA A 125 5.21 -10.04 -18.19
CA ALA A 125 5.06 -8.79 -17.47
C ALA A 125 4.03 -7.88 -18.14
N THR A 126 3.17 -7.26 -17.33
CA THR A 126 2.21 -6.25 -17.81
C THR A 126 2.80 -4.85 -17.82
N SER A 127 3.92 -4.65 -17.14
CA SER A 127 4.63 -3.37 -17.04
C SER A 127 6.12 -3.65 -16.94
N VAL A 128 6.93 -2.85 -17.62
CA VAL A 128 8.39 -2.94 -17.57
C VAL A 128 8.93 -1.53 -17.40
N CYS A 129 9.70 -1.30 -16.34
CA CYS A 129 10.33 0.00 -16.12
C CYS A 129 11.34 0.31 -17.23
N ALA A 130 11.20 1.45 -17.89
CA ALA A 130 12.09 1.89 -18.95
C ALA A 130 13.52 2.16 -18.44
N THR A 131 13.66 2.57 -17.18
CA THR A 131 14.97 2.90 -16.58
C THR A 131 15.70 1.65 -16.08
N SER A 132 15.07 0.85 -15.22
CA SER A 132 15.70 -0.34 -14.63
C SER A 132 15.49 -1.61 -15.45
N GLY A 133 14.50 -1.68 -16.34
CA GLY A 133 14.08 -2.94 -16.97
C GLY A 133 13.29 -3.85 -16.05
N ARG A 134 13.00 -3.41 -14.81
CA ARG A 134 12.31 -4.22 -13.80
C ARG A 134 10.86 -4.50 -14.23
N PRO A 135 10.42 -5.76 -14.26
CA PRO A 135 9.06 -6.12 -14.62
C PRO A 135 8.10 -5.98 -13.42
N ALA A 136 6.84 -5.74 -13.73
CA ALA A 136 5.71 -5.96 -12.84
C ALA A 136 4.62 -6.74 -13.57
N TYR A 137 3.91 -7.56 -12.81
CA TYR A 137 2.90 -8.50 -13.32
C TYR A 137 1.52 -8.07 -12.82
N ALA A 138 0.49 -8.39 -13.61
CA ALA A 138 -0.89 -8.21 -13.16
C ALA A 138 -1.13 -9.04 -11.90
N VAL A 139 -1.79 -8.42 -10.93
CA VAL A 139 -2.25 -9.09 -9.73
C VAL A 139 -3.74 -9.37 -9.93
N PRO A 140 -4.13 -10.61 -10.28
CA PRO A 140 -5.53 -10.94 -10.46
C PRO A 140 -6.27 -10.96 -9.11
N ALA A 141 -7.59 -10.83 -9.17
CA ALA A 141 -8.44 -11.07 -8.01
C ALA A 141 -8.19 -12.48 -7.44
N GLY A 142 -8.08 -12.59 -6.12
CA GLY A 142 -7.73 -13.84 -5.42
C GLY A 142 -6.27 -13.96 -4.99
N LEU A 143 -5.42 -13.00 -5.35
CA LEU A 143 -4.14 -12.80 -4.65
C LEU A 143 -4.37 -11.92 -3.43
N GLU A 144 -3.81 -12.34 -2.30
CA GLU A 144 -3.89 -11.63 -1.03
C GLU A 144 -2.50 -11.44 -0.44
N MET A 145 -2.32 -10.34 0.28
CA MET A 145 -1.09 -10.05 1.00
C MET A 145 -1.42 -9.72 2.46
N THR A 146 -0.70 -10.35 3.38
CA THR A 146 -0.70 -10.00 4.80
C THR A 146 0.67 -9.50 5.22
N VAL A 147 0.68 -8.64 6.21
CA VAL A 147 1.90 -8.11 6.83
C VAL A 147 1.70 -8.16 8.32
N ASP A 148 2.53 -8.94 9.01
CA ASP A 148 2.44 -9.19 10.44
C ASP A 148 3.70 -8.69 11.13
N GLN A 149 3.56 -8.01 12.26
CA GLN A 149 4.69 -7.60 13.09
C GLN A 149 5.42 -8.82 13.65
N ILE A 150 6.75 -8.79 13.66
CA ILE A 150 7.55 -9.77 14.39
C ILE A 150 7.93 -9.14 15.73
N ILE A 151 7.33 -9.66 16.81
CA ILE A 151 7.62 -9.23 18.17
C ILE A 151 8.82 -10.03 18.69
N PRO A 152 9.96 -9.40 18.98
CA PRO A 152 11.14 -10.10 19.48
C PRO A 152 10.93 -10.54 20.94
N PRO A 153 11.63 -11.58 21.41
CA PRO A 153 11.45 -12.11 22.77
C PRO A 153 11.75 -11.10 23.90
N ASP A 154 12.57 -10.08 23.62
CA ASP A 154 12.96 -9.01 24.52
C ASP A 154 12.08 -7.75 24.39
N ALA A 155 10.95 -7.84 23.68
CA ALA A 155 9.99 -6.75 23.60
C ALA A 155 9.45 -6.37 24.98
N SER A 156 9.34 -5.07 25.22
CA SER A 156 8.77 -4.49 26.42
C SER A 156 7.47 -3.77 26.09
N ASP A 157 6.49 -3.86 27.00
CA ASP A 157 5.17 -3.25 26.84
C ASP A 157 5.23 -1.73 26.61
N TYR A 158 6.26 -1.07 27.16
CA TYR A 158 6.41 0.38 27.12
C TYR A 158 7.45 0.88 26.11
N GLY A 159 8.31 0.01 25.59
CA GLY A 159 9.38 0.38 24.66
C GLY A 159 9.14 -0.04 23.21
N ASN A 160 8.71 -1.27 22.99
CA ASN A 160 8.57 -1.85 21.65
C ASN A 160 7.50 -2.96 21.62
N PRO A 161 6.26 -2.69 22.10
CA PRO A 161 5.22 -3.72 22.23
C PRO A 161 4.79 -4.34 20.89
N TYR A 162 5.13 -3.68 19.78
CA TYR A 162 4.80 -4.10 18.41
C TYR A 162 6.05 -4.48 17.59
N GLY A 163 7.16 -4.77 18.29
CA GLY A 163 8.43 -5.16 17.69
C GLY A 163 9.31 -4.01 17.22
N ASN A 164 10.44 -4.38 16.62
CA ASN A 164 11.54 -3.48 16.25
C ASN A 164 11.56 -3.15 14.75
N GLY A 165 10.38 -3.00 14.14
CA GLY A 165 10.26 -2.70 12.71
C GLY A 165 10.50 -3.89 11.77
N GLU A 166 10.55 -5.11 12.31
CA GLU A 166 10.55 -6.34 11.52
C GLU A 166 9.13 -6.82 11.22
N PHE A 167 8.89 -7.20 9.98
CA PHE A 167 7.60 -7.64 9.51
C PHE A 167 7.72 -8.92 8.69
N LYS A 168 6.82 -9.88 8.93
CA LYS A 168 6.61 -11.03 8.06
C LYS A 168 5.57 -10.66 7.02
N ILE A 169 5.93 -10.83 5.75
CA ILE A 169 5.05 -10.60 4.62
C ILE A 169 4.68 -11.96 4.04
N THR A 170 3.39 -12.18 3.81
CA THR A 170 2.88 -13.40 3.20
C THR A 170 2.02 -13.03 2.00
N ILE A 171 2.27 -13.67 0.86
CA ILE A 171 1.41 -13.57 -0.32
C ILE A 171 0.79 -14.94 -0.58
N THR A 172 -0.54 -14.96 -0.69
CA THR A 172 -1.31 -16.18 -0.92
C THR A 172 -2.04 -16.09 -2.24
N ASN A 173 -1.91 -17.13 -3.07
CA ASN A 173 -2.65 -17.28 -4.31
C ASN A 173 -3.87 -18.18 -4.08
N LYS A 174 -5.06 -17.59 -3.96
CA LYS A 174 -6.33 -18.32 -3.83
C LYS A 174 -6.99 -18.68 -5.16
N THR A 175 -6.32 -18.43 -6.28
CA THR A 175 -6.84 -18.75 -7.60
C THR A 175 -6.61 -20.22 -7.95
N SER A 176 -7.25 -20.69 -9.03
CA SER A 176 -7.12 -22.05 -9.56
C SER A 176 -5.92 -22.23 -10.51
N ALA A 177 -5.14 -21.17 -10.76
CA ALA A 177 -3.97 -21.20 -11.64
C ALA A 177 -2.72 -20.67 -10.94
N GLY A 178 -1.54 -21.02 -11.45
CA GLY A 178 -0.30 -20.39 -11.01
C GLY A 178 -0.26 -18.92 -11.42
N VAL A 179 0.20 -18.05 -10.53
CA VAL A 179 0.27 -16.59 -10.76
C VAL A 179 1.69 -16.09 -10.58
N MET A 180 2.19 -15.40 -11.59
CA MET A 180 3.46 -14.67 -11.50
C MET A 180 3.26 -13.40 -10.68
N VAL A 181 4.07 -13.21 -9.65
CA VAL A 181 4.06 -12.02 -8.79
C VAL A 181 5.40 -11.31 -8.84
N PRO A 182 5.46 -9.97 -8.66
CA PRO A 182 6.71 -9.23 -8.65
C PRO A 182 7.47 -9.36 -7.32
N VAL A 183 7.66 -10.62 -6.87
CA VAL A 183 8.56 -10.96 -5.78
C VAL A 183 9.82 -11.56 -6.37
N VAL A 184 10.94 -10.90 -6.13
CA VAL A 184 12.28 -11.34 -6.52
C VAL A 184 12.59 -12.66 -5.81
N LYS A 185 13.12 -13.61 -6.57
CA LYS A 185 13.57 -14.91 -6.10
C LYS A 185 14.99 -15.16 -6.61
N VAL A 186 15.82 -15.72 -5.74
CA VAL A 186 17.19 -16.11 -6.04
C VAL A 186 17.40 -17.54 -5.55
N GLY A 187 17.51 -18.48 -6.49
CA GLY A 187 17.52 -19.90 -6.15
C GLY A 187 16.22 -20.32 -5.46
N SER A 188 16.29 -20.72 -4.19
CA SER A 188 15.10 -21.07 -3.39
C SER A 188 14.61 -19.96 -2.46
N LYS A 189 15.29 -18.81 -2.41
CA LYS A 189 14.99 -17.73 -1.46
C LYS A 189 14.16 -16.63 -2.12
N TYR A 190 13.15 -16.15 -1.40
CA TYR A 190 12.38 -14.97 -1.78
C TYR A 190 13.01 -13.72 -1.14
N ASP A 191 13.23 -12.70 -1.95
CA ASP A 191 13.82 -11.43 -1.52
C ASP A 191 12.77 -10.32 -1.58
N PHE A 192 12.05 -10.16 -0.47
CA PHE A 192 11.02 -9.15 -0.35
C PHE A 192 11.60 -7.73 -0.29
N GLU A 193 12.80 -7.54 0.27
CA GLU A 193 13.45 -6.23 0.33
C GLU A 193 13.71 -5.69 -1.10
N GLN A 194 14.11 -6.56 -2.04
CA GLN A 194 14.28 -6.20 -3.46
C GLN A 194 12.96 -6.15 -4.26
N SER A 195 11.80 -6.33 -3.63
CA SER A 195 10.49 -6.42 -4.30
C SER A 195 9.53 -5.31 -3.91
N LEU A 196 9.62 -4.85 -2.67
CA LEU A 196 8.66 -3.93 -2.08
C LEU A 196 8.88 -2.48 -2.51
N VAL A 197 7.76 -1.80 -2.74
CA VAL A 197 7.70 -0.35 -2.63
C VAL A 197 6.90 -0.03 -1.37
N ILE A 198 7.49 0.72 -0.45
CA ILE A 198 6.86 1.09 0.82
C ILE A 198 6.48 2.56 0.76
N THR A 199 5.27 2.92 1.21
CA THR A 199 4.94 4.31 1.48
C THR A 199 4.68 4.50 2.97
N ILE A 200 5.21 5.59 3.51
CA ILE A 200 5.03 5.98 4.91
C ILE A 200 4.17 7.24 4.89
N ALA A 201 3.08 7.25 5.65
CA ALA A 201 2.30 8.47 5.80
C ALA A 201 3.13 9.51 6.55
N ASP A 202 3.30 10.69 5.96
CA ASP A 202 3.95 11.80 6.62
C ASP A 202 3.00 12.39 7.67
N MET A 203 3.57 12.80 8.80
CA MET A 203 2.85 13.22 9.99
C MET A 203 2.15 14.57 9.80
N ASP A 204 2.72 15.45 8.96
CA ASP A 204 2.38 16.87 8.99
C ASP A 204 1.55 17.37 7.79
N GLU A 205 1.53 16.68 6.65
CA GLU A 205 0.92 17.25 5.42
C GLU A 205 0.02 16.30 4.62
N GLY A 206 -0.28 15.12 5.15
CA GLY A 206 -1.03 14.10 4.40
C GLY A 206 -0.34 13.67 3.11
N THR A 207 0.94 14.00 2.95
CA THR A 207 1.84 13.47 1.94
C THR A 207 2.30 12.08 2.38
N SER A 208 2.79 11.28 1.44
CA SER A 208 3.43 10.01 1.76
C SER A 208 4.83 9.97 1.17
N THR A 209 5.79 9.50 1.96
CA THR A 209 7.16 9.30 1.48
C THR A 209 7.25 7.90 0.90
N ARG A 210 7.59 7.82 -0.39
CA ARG A 210 7.93 6.55 -1.04
C ARG A 210 9.35 6.14 -0.68
N CYS A 211 9.49 4.93 -0.16
CA CYS A 211 10.72 4.35 0.31
C CYS A 211 10.95 2.99 -0.37
N ILE A 212 12.22 2.66 -0.60
CA ILE A 212 12.65 1.33 -1.03
C ILE A 212 13.82 0.90 -0.15
N PHE A 213 14.07 -0.40 -0.11
CA PHE A 213 15.28 -0.93 0.51
C PHE A 213 16.52 -0.59 -0.33
N PRO A 214 17.72 -0.63 0.26
CA PRO A 214 18.96 -0.58 -0.51
C PRO A 214 18.94 -1.60 -1.65
N GLU A 215 19.04 -1.12 -2.89
CA GLU A 215 18.96 -2.01 -4.05
C GLU A 215 20.23 -2.84 -4.19
N ASP A 216 20.06 -4.16 -4.18
CA ASP A 216 21.08 -5.17 -4.44
C ASP A 216 20.41 -6.33 -5.17
N VAL A 217 20.26 -6.20 -6.50
CA VAL A 217 19.60 -7.21 -7.33
C VAL A 217 20.62 -8.29 -7.67
N PRO A 218 20.51 -9.52 -7.13
CA PRO A 218 21.53 -10.53 -7.32
C PRO A 218 21.52 -11.11 -8.74
N ALA A 219 22.65 -11.65 -9.19
CA ALA A 219 22.71 -12.40 -10.44
C ALA A 219 21.78 -13.63 -10.38
N GLY A 220 21.06 -13.90 -11.48
CA GLY A 220 20.09 -14.98 -11.53
C GLY A 220 18.76 -14.68 -10.82
N ALA A 221 18.51 -13.42 -10.46
CA ALA A 221 17.21 -12.99 -9.95
C ALA A 221 16.09 -13.21 -10.99
N GLU A 222 15.00 -13.82 -10.54
CA GLU A 222 13.77 -14.01 -11.29
C GLU A 222 12.57 -13.50 -10.49
N MET A 223 11.41 -13.36 -11.14
CA MET A 223 10.15 -13.09 -10.45
C MET A 223 9.47 -14.41 -10.08
N THR A 224 8.69 -14.40 -9.02
CA THR A 224 8.16 -15.63 -8.42
C THR A 224 6.86 -16.09 -9.07
N LEU A 225 6.77 -17.38 -9.41
CA LEU A 225 5.52 -18.07 -9.67
C LEU A 225 4.97 -18.64 -8.36
N ILE A 226 3.78 -18.21 -7.93
CA ILE A 226 3.05 -18.86 -6.83
C ILE A 226 2.06 -19.87 -7.44
N PRO A 227 2.19 -21.18 -7.14
CA PRO A 227 1.22 -22.18 -7.60
C PRO A 227 -0.22 -21.88 -7.15
N ALA A 228 -1.20 -22.50 -7.81
CA ALA A 228 -2.60 -22.43 -7.39
C ALA A 228 -2.75 -22.89 -5.93
N GLY A 229 -3.46 -22.12 -5.10
CA GLY A 229 -3.59 -22.39 -3.65
C GLY A 229 -2.31 -22.20 -2.83
N GLY A 230 -1.19 -21.82 -3.44
CA GLY A 230 0.11 -21.71 -2.79
C GLY A 230 0.29 -20.40 -2.03
N SER A 231 1.33 -20.35 -1.18
CA SER A 231 1.77 -19.13 -0.51
C SER A 231 3.29 -19.02 -0.49
N ILE A 232 3.78 -17.79 -0.41
CA ILE A 232 5.19 -17.46 -0.18
C ILE A 232 5.28 -16.47 0.99
N SER A 233 6.36 -16.52 1.76
CA SER A 233 6.59 -15.55 2.82
C SER A 233 8.06 -15.21 2.99
N GLY A 234 8.31 -14.05 3.58
CA GLY A 234 9.64 -13.58 3.92
C GLY A 234 9.57 -12.48 4.97
N THR A 235 10.70 -12.21 5.61
CA THR A 235 10.83 -11.16 6.62
C THR A 235 11.57 -9.98 6.04
N VAL A 236 11.13 -8.76 6.38
CA VAL A 236 11.82 -7.52 6.07
C VAL A 236 11.98 -6.68 7.32
N ASN A 237 13.03 -5.85 7.37
CA ASN A 237 13.25 -4.92 8.47
C ASN A 237 13.16 -3.48 7.96
N THR A 238 12.04 -2.81 8.25
CA THR A 238 11.75 -1.44 7.79
C THR A 238 12.76 -0.40 8.25
N LEU A 239 13.51 -0.65 9.34
CA LEU A 239 14.59 0.24 9.78
C LEU A 239 15.72 0.37 8.75
N LYS A 240 15.83 -0.55 7.78
CA LYS A 240 16.81 -0.50 6.68
C LYS A 240 16.38 0.39 5.51
N LEU A 241 15.14 0.88 5.49
CA LEU A 241 14.64 1.68 4.38
C LEU A 241 15.46 2.96 4.18
N LYS A 242 15.70 3.30 2.90
CA LYS A 242 16.34 4.57 2.52
C LYS A 242 15.30 5.67 2.36
N GLY A 243 15.68 6.89 2.71
CA GLY A 243 14.85 8.09 2.50
C GLY A 243 13.75 8.30 3.55
N VAL A 244 13.78 7.56 4.66
CA VAL A 244 12.84 7.74 5.77
C VAL A 244 13.36 8.81 6.73
N ASN A 245 12.56 9.85 6.94
CA ASN A 245 12.77 10.80 8.04
C ASN A 245 12.14 10.22 9.31
N TRP A 246 12.93 9.47 10.07
CA TRP A 246 12.44 8.83 11.29
C TRP A 246 12.10 9.88 12.37
N PRO A 247 10.98 9.72 13.10
CA PRO A 247 10.53 10.70 14.06
C PRO A 247 11.44 10.74 15.30
N SER A 248 11.60 11.93 15.88
CA SER A 248 12.24 12.08 17.19
C SER A 248 11.26 11.70 18.31
N GLY A 249 11.78 11.16 19.42
CA GLY A 249 10.96 10.70 20.53
C GLY A 249 10.29 9.36 20.23
N GLY A 250 8.99 9.26 20.53
CA GLY A 250 8.16 8.06 20.33
C GLY A 250 6.99 8.35 19.39
N ASN A 251 6.80 7.51 18.37
CA ASN A 251 5.71 7.67 17.41
C ASN A 251 5.23 6.34 16.82
N ARG A 252 3.96 6.29 16.39
CA ARG A 252 3.44 5.17 15.63
C ARG A 252 3.66 5.43 14.14
N VAL A 253 4.52 4.63 13.51
CA VAL A 253 4.84 4.78 12.09
C VAL A 253 4.06 3.76 11.29
N TYR A 254 3.21 4.22 10.37
CA TYR A 254 2.39 3.39 9.50
C TYR A 254 3.06 3.20 8.14
N PHE A 255 3.13 1.94 7.69
CA PHE A 255 3.75 1.53 6.44
C PHE A 255 2.71 0.85 5.56
N ASN A 256 2.59 1.32 4.31
CA ASN A 256 1.90 0.57 3.26
C ASN A 256 2.95 -0.21 2.46
N PHE A 257 2.91 -1.53 2.57
CA PHE A 257 3.76 -2.44 1.83
C PHE A 257 3.11 -2.73 0.48
N GLY A 258 3.82 -2.51 -0.63
CA GLY A 258 3.29 -2.67 -1.97
C GLY A 258 4.08 -3.67 -2.82
N ILE A 259 3.36 -4.59 -3.47
CA ILE A 259 3.92 -5.58 -4.42
C ILE A 259 2.99 -5.67 -5.63
N GLY A 260 3.40 -5.08 -6.76
CA GLY A 260 2.53 -5.00 -7.94
C GLY A 260 1.28 -4.20 -7.61
N GLY A 261 0.09 -4.79 -7.77
CA GLY A 261 -1.18 -4.20 -7.34
C GLY A 261 -1.56 -4.46 -5.86
N LEU A 262 -0.86 -5.36 -5.16
CA LEU A 262 -1.16 -5.69 -3.76
C LEU A 262 -0.65 -4.62 -2.82
N VAL A 263 -1.48 -4.27 -1.83
CA VAL A 263 -1.10 -3.36 -0.74
C VAL A 263 -1.66 -3.88 0.56
N ALA A 264 -0.84 -3.86 1.60
CA ALA A 264 -1.22 -4.16 2.97
C ALA A 264 -0.54 -3.15 3.90
N GLN A 265 -1.26 -2.73 4.94
CA GLN A 265 -0.76 -1.77 5.91
C GLN A 265 -0.45 -2.47 7.23
N ASN A 266 0.65 -2.07 7.87
CA ASN A 266 0.89 -2.32 9.28
C ASN A 266 1.70 -1.16 9.86
N PHE A 267 1.90 -1.14 11.17
CA PHE A 267 2.66 -0.12 11.87
C PHE A 267 3.62 -0.75 12.88
N PHE A 268 4.47 0.06 13.50
CA PHE A 268 5.02 -0.24 14.82
C PHE A 268 5.25 1.08 15.58
N TYR A 269 5.55 0.99 16.88
CA TYR A 269 5.96 2.15 17.65
C TYR A 269 7.46 2.35 17.55
N TYR A 270 7.86 3.38 16.81
CA TYR A 270 9.24 3.82 16.74
C TYR A 270 9.57 4.70 17.93
N TYR A 271 10.56 4.28 18.71
CA TYR A 271 11.21 5.09 19.74
C TYR A 271 12.67 5.33 19.38
N SER A 272 13.03 6.58 19.12
CA SER A 272 14.39 7.02 18.79
C SER A 272 15.44 6.47 19.77
N SER A 273 15.18 6.53 21.08
CA SER A 273 16.08 6.02 22.12
C SER A 273 16.40 4.52 22.05
N ILE A 274 15.58 3.73 21.35
CA ILE A 274 15.75 2.28 21.17
C ILE A 274 16.21 1.97 19.75
N HIS A 275 15.48 2.50 18.76
CA HIS A 275 15.57 2.06 17.38
C HIS A 275 16.63 2.82 16.59
N ASP A 276 17.07 4.01 17.00
CA ASP A 276 18.14 4.72 16.31
C ASP A 276 19.42 3.89 16.23
N ALA A 277 19.75 3.18 17.31
CA ALA A 277 20.93 2.32 17.39
C ALA A 277 20.83 1.05 16.50
N MET A 278 19.62 0.66 16.09
CA MET A 278 19.35 -0.52 15.26
C MET A 278 19.39 -0.21 13.76
N ARG A 279 19.34 1.07 13.38
CA ARG A 279 19.36 1.47 11.98
C ARG A 279 20.76 1.27 11.38
N PRO A 280 20.85 0.91 10.08
CA PRO A 280 22.12 1.01 9.38
C PRO A 280 22.60 2.46 9.38
N LYS A 281 23.89 2.65 9.65
CA LYS A 281 24.56 3.95 9.59
C LYS A 281 24.86 4.37 8.15
#